data_AF-A0A3N0ZB77-F1
#
_entry.id   AF-A0A3N0ZB77-F1
#
_cell.length_a   1.000
_cell.length_b   1.000
_cell.length_c   1.000
_cell.angle_alpha   90.00
_cell.angle_beta   90.00
_cell.angle_gamma   90.00
#
_symmetry.space_group_name_H-M   'P 1'
#
loop_
_entity.id
_entity.type
_entity.pdbx_description
1 polymer ?
#
loop_
_entity_poly.entity_id
_entity_poly.type
_entity_poly.pdbx_seq_one_letter_code
_entity_poly.pdbx_strand_id
1 'polypeptide(L)'
;MIFQNFEVFPLGNAQLSITPEGHLLVSNIGNSGVDGVMINVLGHSDYKVHFSQIPSILQGGVLQIITIGRNQLNQSAPTSEEVYWYEPRTNLVQFGYNMGLMPRYFTLFGELDGNRVFEIPKENPLFSGAKAIWPIVAAIASVVAAVAGVYSALKTTHHKRIIREYWPNGNIKREDITEITDPQQFEIIVDGQSFLVDQWGIQYEYNFPEENDVKTYDNSAIQIVGYNLGSFEIISII
;
A
#
# COMPACT_ATOMS: atom_id res chain seq x y z
N MET A 1 21.00 0.34 7.24
CA MET A 1 21.90 -0.07 6.13
C MET A 1 21.48 0.67 4.86
N ILE A 2 22.29 0.66 3.81
CA ILE A 2 21.92 1.28 2.53
C ILE A 2 21.51 0.19 1.53
N PHE A 3 20.37 0.37 0.88
CA PHE A 3 19.89 -0.47 -0.21
C PHE A 3 19.44 0.43 -1.37
N GLN A 4 20.10 0.34 -2.53
CA GLN A 4 19.79 1.13 -3.73
C GLN A 4 19.67 2.66 -3.47
N ASN A 5 20.57 3.21 -2.65
CA ASN A 5 20.59 4.61 -2.20
C ASN A 5 19.52 5.01 -1.17
N PHE A 6 18.67 4.09 -0.74
CA PHE A 6 17.73 4.30 0.35
C PHE A 6 18.33 3.82 1.67
N GLU A 7 18.13 4.61 2.73
CA GLU A 7 18.43 4.17 4.09
C GLU A 7 17.29 3.30 4.60
N VAL A 8 17.64 2.07 5.03
CA VAL A 8 16.67 1.08 5.53
C VAL A 8 17.02 0.61 6.93
N PHE A 9 16.00 0.41 7.76
CA PHE A 9 16.11 0.07 9.18
C PHE A 9 15.24 -1.14 9.52
N PRO A 10 15.73 -2.12 10.30
CA PRO A 10 14.87 -3.17 10.81
C PRO A 10 13.83 -2.59 11.76
N LEU A 11 12.62 -3.16 11.73
CA LEU A 11 11.55 -2.91 12.68
C LEU A 11 11.33 -4.16 13.54
N GLY A 12 11.04 -3.95 14.82
CA GLY A 12 10.84 -5.04 15.78
C GLY A 12 12.08 -5.93 15.90
N ASN A 13 11.88 -7.23 15.76
CA ASN A 13 12.94 -8.24 15.79
C ASN A 13 13.43 -8.64 14.38
N ALA A 14 12.97 -7.95 13.33
CA ALA A 14 13.34 -8.30 11.98
C ALA A 14 14.85 -8.13 11.74
N GLN A 15 15.38 -8.95 10.84
CA GLN A 15 16.77 -8.91 10.41
C GLN A 15 16.85 -8.55 8.94
N LEU A 16 17.76 -7.63 8.61
CA LEU A 16 18.01 -7.19 7.25
C LEU A 16 19.32 -7.75 6.72
N SER A 17 19.30 -8.28 5.51
CA SER A 17 20.50 -8.72 4.79
C SER A 17 20.35 -8.51 3.28
N ILE A 18 21.48 -8.52 2.56
CA ILE A 18 21.48 -8.51 1.10
C ILE A 18 21.71 -9.94 0.60
N THR A 19 20.83 -10.43 -0.26
CA THR A 19 20.97 -11.76 -0.89
C THR A 19 22.10 -11.77 -1.93
N PRO A 20 22.61 -12.93 -2.35
CA PRO A 20 23.60 -13.01 -3.43
C PRO A 20 23.15 -12.35 -4.75
N GLU A 21 21.84 -12.32 -5.01
CA GLU A 21 21.20 -11.68 -6.17
C GLU A 21 21.10 -10.16 -6.02
N GLY A 22 21.46 -9.61 -4.87
CA GLY A 22 21.42 -8.18 -4.59
C GLY A 22 20.05 -7.68 -4.13
N HIS A 23 19.16 -8.55 -3.66
CA HIS A 23 17.85 -8.15 -3.09
C HIS A 23 17.98 -7.85 -1.59
N LEU A 24 17.10 -7.02 -1.06
CA LEU A 24 16.97 -6.80 0.38
C LEU A 24 16.05 -7.87 0.98
N LEU A 25 16.63 -8.78 1.75
CA LEU A 25 15.90 -9.77 2.54
C LEU A 25 15.53 -9.19 3.91
N VAL A 26 14.24 -9.18 4.21
CA VAL A 26 13.69 -8.88 5.53
C VAL A 26 13.23 -10.20 6.13
N SER A 27 13.82 -10.61 7.24
CA SER A 27 13.57 -11.93 7.85
C SER A 27 13.27 -11.83 9.34
N ASN A 28 12.92 -12.96 9.96
CA ASN A 28 12.49 -13.03 11.36
C ASN A 28 11.19 -12.24 11.64
N ILE A 29 10.23 -12.33 10.71
CA ILE A 29 8.92 -11.69 10.84
C ILE A 29 7.98 -12.64 11.58
N GLY A 30 7.79 -12.36 12.87
CA GLY A 30 6.98 -13.17 13.78
C GLY A 30 5.51 -12.78 13.79
N ASN A 31 4.86 -13.06 14.92
CA ASN A 31 3.43 -12.83 15.13
C ASN A 31 3.14 -11.51 15.87
N SER A 32 4.09 -10.56 15.85
CA SER A 32 3.95 -9.29 16.56
C SER A 32 3.12 -8.26 15.79
N GLY A 33 3.11 -8.36 14.45
CA GLY A 33 2.52 -7.35 13.56
C GLY A 33 3.38 -6.09 13.39
N VAL A 34 4.56 -6.01 14.01
CA VAL A 34 5.46 -4.85 13.94
C VAL A 34 6.87 -5.20 13.42
N ASP A 35 7.14 -6.49 13.18
CA ASP A 35 8.40 -6.94 12.60
C ASP A 35 8.43 -6.61 11.10
N GLY A 36 9.50 -5.98 10.62
CA GLY A 36 9.60 -5.59 9.21
C GLY A 36 10.77 -4.67 8.89
N VAL A 37 10.55 -3.76 7.94
CA VAL A 37 11.54 -2.76 7.52
C VAL A 37 10.92 -1.37 7.43
N MET A 38 11.69 -0.37 7.85
CA MET A 38 11.42 1.03 7.56
C MET A 38 12.36 1.50 6.46
N ILE A 39 11.82 2.13 5.42
CA ILE A 39 12.56 2.70 4.30
C ILE A 39 12.42 4.21 4.38
N ASN A 40 13.54 4.93 4.43
CA ASN A 40 13.55 6.40 4.40
C ASN A 40 13.28 6.87 2.97
N VAL A 41 12.13 7.50 2.75
CA VAL A 41 11.73 8.07 1.45
C VAL A 41 11.55 9.58 1.51
N LEU A 42 12.23 10.22 2.47
CA LEU A 42 12.16 11.67 2.66
C LEU A 42 12.52 12.41 1.36
N GLY A 43 11.59 13.24 0.89
CA GLY A 43 11.76 14.01 -0.35
C GLY A 43 11.30 13.30 -1.62
N HIS A 44 10.75 12.09 -1.52
CA HIS A 44 10.21 11.33 -2.66
C HIS A 44 8.66 11.34 -2.66
N SER A 45 8.06 12.16 -3.51
CA SER A 45 6.58 12.21 -3.70
C SER A 45 6.06 11.13 -4.65
N ASP A 46 6.97 10.45 -5.35
CA ASP A 46 6.73 9.32 -6.23
C ASP A 46 7.80 8.27 -5.88
N TYR A 47 7.37 7.09 -5.47
CA TYR A 47 8.27 5.98 -5.16
C TYR A 47 7.65 4.64 -5.51
N LYS A 48 8.49 3.67 -5.84
CA LYS A 48 8.10 2.29 -6.14
C LYS A 48 8.91 1.32 -5.31
N VAL A 49 8.24 0.37 -4.66
CA VAL A 49 8.87 -0.77 -3.99
C VAL A 49 8.48 -2.03 -4.72
N HIS A 50 9.46 -2.70 -5.30
CA HIS A 50 9.27 -3.95 -6.04
C HIS A 50 9.63 -5.14 -5.17
N PHE A 51 8.67 -6.03 -4.94
CA PHE A 51 8.86 -7.26 -4.18
C PHE A 51 9.25 -8.42 -5.10
N SER A 52 10.11 -9.32 -4.62
CA SER A 52 10.51 -10.52 -5.35
C SER A 52 9.33 -11.45 -5.56
N GLN A 53 8.74 -11.82 -4.44
CA GLN A 53 7.46 -12.49 -4.27
C GLN A 53 6.98 -12.01 -2.90
N ILE A 54 5.70 -11.67 -2.74
CA ILE A 54 5.16 -11.67 -1.38
C ILE A 54 5.26 -13.13 -0.96
N PRO A 55 6.10 -13.48 0.04
CA PRO A 55 6.22 -14.86 0.48
C PRO A 55 4.82 -15.31 0.82
N SER A 56 4.53 -16.55 0.44
CA SER A 56 3.23 -17.18 0.65
C SER A 56 2.65 -16.65 1.93
N ILE A 57 1.71 -15.69 1.85
CA ILE A 57 1.07 -15.14 3.03
C ILE A 57 0.52 -16.39 3.67
N LEU A 58 1.18 -16.86 4.74
CA LEU A 58 0.91 -18.17 5.29
C LEU A 58 -0.56 -18.13 5.70
N GLN A 59 -1.20 -19.27 5.91
CA GLN A 59 -2.57 -19.24 6.38
C GLN A 59 -2.66 -18.34 7.64
N GLY A 60 -3.38 -17.21 7.53
CA GLY A 60 -3.47 -16.19 8.59
C GLY A 60 -2.33 -15.16 8.64
N GLY A 61 -1.46 -15.09 7.63
CA GLY A 61 -0.44 -14.05 7.48
C GLY A 61 -1.03 -12.71 7.04
N VAL A 62 -0.33 -11.63 7.34
CA VAL A 62 -0.68 -10.26 6.95
C VAL A 62 0.58 -9.50 6.56
N LEU A 63 0.54 -8.78 5.45
CA LEU A 63 1.51 -7.76 5.08
C LEU A 63 0.84 -6.39 5.17
N GLN A 64 1.51 -5.43 5.78
CA GLN A 64 1.04 -4.04 5.88
C GLN A 64 2.09 -3.12 5.30
N ILE A 65 1.65 -2.18 4.47
CA ILE A 65 2.47 -1.11 3.91
C ILE A 65 1.89 0.21 4.40
N ILE A 66 2.67 0.93 5.21
CA ILE A 66 2.24 2.17 5.86
C ILE A 66 3.14 3.29 5.37
N THR A 67 2.54 4.31 4.76
CA THR A 67 3.27 5.56 4.46
C THR A 67 3.27 6.43 5.70
N ILE A 68 4.45 6.84 6.16
CA ILE A 68 4.62 7.81 7.23
C ILE A 68 4.95 9.16 6.59
N GLY A 69 4.06 10.12 6.82
CA GLY A 69 4.28 11.50 6.48
C GLY A 69 4.97 12.27 7.60
N ARG A 70 5.66 13.35 7.25
CA ARG A 70 6.18 14.37 8.19
C ARG A 70 5.72 15.75 7.77
N ASN A 71 5.21 16.55 8.72
CA ASN A 71 4.83 17.93 8.47
C ASN A 71 5.98 18.92 8.76
N GLN A 72 5.76 20.21 8.45
CA GLN A 72 6.74 21.28 8.64
C GLN A 72 7.17 21.50 10.10
N LEU A 73 6.40 21.00 11.07
CA LEU A 73 6.73 21.03 12.50
C LEU A 73 7.51 19.79 12.96
N ASN A 74 7.99 18.97 12.01
CA ASN A 74 8.63 17.67 12.24
C ASN A 74 7.75 16.65 12.98
N GLN A 75 6.43 16.80 12.92
CA GLN A 75 5.50 15.80 13.47
C GLN A 75 5.27 14.72 12.41
N SER A 76 5.33 13.45 12.82
CA SER A 76 5.13 12.31 11.93
C SER A 76 3.83 11.59 12.23
N ALA A 77 3.12 11.14 11.18
CA ALA A 77 1.90 10.37 11.29
C ALA A 77 1.71 9.47 10.05
N PRO A 78 0.99 8.34 10.17
CA PRO A 78 0.54 7.58 9.01
C PRO A 78 -0.33 8.44 8.10
N THR A 79 -0.07 8.39 6.79
CA THR A 79 -0.86 9.09 5.76
C THR A 79 -1.56 8.13 4.81
N SER A 80 -1.12 6.88 4.74
CA SER A 80 -1.87 5.77 4.17
C SER A 80 -1.45 4.47 4.83
N GLU A 81 -2.33 3.48 4.74
CA GLU A 81 -2.08 2.12 5.18
C GLU A 81 -2.84 1.18 4.24
N GLU A 82 -2.08 0.31 3.57
CA GLU A 82 -2.54 -0.78 2.72
C GLU A 82 -2.22 -2.11 3.41
N VAL A 83 -3.15 -3.05 3.35
CA VAL A 83 -3.05 -4.35 4.01
C VAL A 83 -3.42 -5.47 3.04
N TYR A 84 -2.58 -6.49 3.05
CA TYR A 84 -2.74 -7.71 2.27
C TYR A 84 -2.86 -8.87 3.25
N TRP A 85 -3.89 -9.70 3.12
CA TRP A 85 -4.03 -10.88 3.96
C TRP A 85 -4.67 -12.04 3.21
N TYR A 86 -4.43 -13.25 3.70
CA TYR A 86 -5.05 -14.44 3.16
C TYR A 86 -6.34 -14.77 3.94
N GLU A 87 -7.48 -14.86 3.24
CA GLU A 87 -8.76 -15.32 3.81
C GLU A 87 -8.93 -16.83 3.56
N PRO A 88 -8.74 -17.68 4.58
CA PRO A 88 -8.77 -19.13 4.40
C PRO A 88 -10.13 -19.69 4.00
N ARG A 89 -11.23 -18.98 4.30
CA ARG A 89 -12.58 -19.46 3.95
C ARG A 89 -12.87 -19.35 2.46
N THR A 90 -12.35 -18.31 1.82
CA THR A 90 -12.52 -18.09 0.37
C THR A 90 -11.31 -18.55 -0.42
N ASN A 91 -10.19 -18.84 0.24
CA ASN A 91 -8.90 -19.14 -0.38
C ASN A 91 -8.46 -18.00 -1.32
N LEU A 92 -8.66 -16.75 -0.88
CA LEU A 92 -8.32 -15.55 -1.64
C LEU A 92 -7.33 -14.68 -0.86
N VAL A 93 -6.45 -14.01 -1.59
CA VAL A 93 -5.72 -12.85 -1.04
C VAL A 93 -6.66 -11.65 -1.11
N GLN A 94 -6.81 -10.97 0.01
CA GLN A 94 -7.63 -9.78 0.19
C GLN A 94 -6.73 -8.56 0.24
N PHE A 95 -7.23 -7.47 -0.33
CA PHE A 95 -6.60 -6.16 -0.29
C PHE A 95 -7.53 -5.21 0.44
N GLY A 96 -6.96 -4.44 1.35
CA GLY A 96 -7.70 -3.48 2.13
C GLY A 96 -6.88 -2.24 2.43
N TYR A 97 -7.60 -1.17 2.73
CA TYR A 97 -7.01 0.10 3.10
C TYR A 97 -7.59 0.58 4.42
N ASN A 98 -6.82 1.37 5.15
CA ASN A 98 -7.31 2.03 6.34
C ASN A 98 -8.28 3.16 5.97
N MET A 99 -9.57 2.91 6.18
CA MET A 99 -10.64 3.85 5.84
C MET A 99 -10.57 5.15 6.63
N GLY A 100 -9.89 5.17 7.79
CA GLY A 100 -9.64 6.39 8.56
C GLY A 100 -8.60 7.33 7.95
N LEU A 101 -7.76 6.81 7.05
CA LEU A 101 -6.72 7.57 6.33
C LEU A 101 -7.13 7.94 4.90
N MET A 102 -8.35 7.57 4.49
CA MET A 102 -8.89 7.82 3.15
C MET A 102 -9.98 8.89 3.16
N PRO A 103 -10.15 9.64 2.06
CA PRO A 103 -11.22 10.62 1.94
C PRO A 103 -12.60 9.96 1.86
N ARG A 104 -13.64 10.79 1.87
CA ARG A 104 -15.04 10.35 1.72
C ARG A 104 -15.30 9.63 0.40
N TYR A 105 -14.67 10.07 -0.69
CA TYR A 105 -14.85 9.47 -2.01
C TYR A 105 -13.51 9.05 -2.57
N PHE A 106 -13.47 7.86 -3.15
CA PHE A 106 -12.30 7.32 -3.83
C PHE A 106 -12.76 6.47 -5.00
N THR A 107 -11.83 6.10 -5.86
CA THR A 107 -12.12 5.28 -7.03
C THR A 107 -11.19 4.07 -7.03
N LEU A 108 -11.79 2.89 -7.16
CA LEU A 108 -11.05 1.66 -7.46
C LEU A 108 -10.87 1.58 -8.96
N PHE A 109 -9.70 1.13 -9.40
CA PHE A 109 -9.46 0.94 -10.83
C PHE A 109 -8.57 -0.25 -11.11
N GLY A 110 -8.66 -0.71 -12.35
CA GLY A 110 -7.80 -1.73 -12.91
C GLY A 110 -7.41 -1.38 -14.33
N GLU A 111 -6.19 -1.71 -14.69
CA GLU A 111 -5.63 -1.54 -16.03
C GLU A 111 -5.17 -2.90 -16.57
N LEU A 112 -5.22 -3.02 -17.90
CA LEU A 112 -4.68 -4.14 -18.65
C LEU A 112 -4.04 -3.59 -19.91
N ASP A 113 -2.75 -3.87 -20.11
CA ASP A 113 -1.96 -3.36 -21.24
C ASP A 113 -2.05 -1.83 -21.37
N GLY A 114 -2.08 -1.13 -20.24
CA GLY A 114 -2.21 0.33 -20.14
C GLY A 114 -3.61 0.89 -20.42
N ASN A 115 -4.63 0.05 -20.54
CA ASN A 115 -6.02 0.47 -20.74
C ASN A 115 -6.86 0.24 -19.48
N ARG A 116 -7.69 1.22 -19.12
CA ARG A 116 -8.64 1.10 -18.00
C ARG A 116 -9.70 0.03 -18.31
N VAL A 117 -9.68 -1.08 -17.59
CA VAL A 117 -10.67 -2.17 -17.74
C VAL A 117 -11.83 -2.03 -16.77
N PHE A 118 -11.62 -1.38 -15.63
CA PHE A 118 -12.69 -0.92 -14.75
C PHE A 118 -12.31 0.34 -14.00
N GLU A 119 -13.34 1.11 -13.64
CA GLU A 119 -13.24 2.27 -12.78
C GLU A 119 -14.53 2.38 -11.96
N ILE A 120 -14.44 2.18 -10.65
CA ILE A 120 -15.59 2.05 -9.76
C ILE A 120 -15.48 3.11 -8.66
N PRO A 121 -16.28 4.20 -8.74
CA PRO A 121 -16.39 5.17 -7.66
C PRO A 121 -16.97 4.54 -6.39
N LYS A 122 -16.41 4.89 -5.24
CA LYS A 122 -16.79 4.40 -3.93
C LYS A 122 -16.99 5.55 -2.95
N GLU A 123 -17.98 5.40 -2.07
CA GLU A 123 -18.07 6.18 -0.85
C GLU A 123 -17.41 5.39 0.29
N ASN A 124 -16.52 6.03 1.02
CA ASN A 124 -15.86 5.47 2.17
C ASN A 124 -16.90 5.15 3.26
N PRO A 125 -16.98 3.89 3.72
CA PRO A 125 -18.02 3.45 4.64
C PRO A 125 -17.99 4.22 5.97
N LEU A 126 -16.84 4.77 6.37
CA LEU A 126 -16.71 5.64 7.55
C LEU A 126 -17.67 6.84 7.50
N PHE A 127 -18.03 7.32 6.31
CA PHE A 127 -18.91 8.48 6.09
C PHE A 127 -20.34 8.11 5.72
N SER A 128 -20.61 6.82 5.43
CA SER A 128 -21.89 6.34 4.89
C SER A 128 -23.00 6.17 5.94
N GLY A 129 -22.73 6.46 7.22
CA GLY A 129 -23.68 6.28 8.33
C GLY A 129 -24.00 4.82 8.67
N ALA A 130 -23.58 3.86 7.84
CA ALA A 130 -23.56 2.46 8.20
C ALA A 130 -22.60 2.28 9.37
N LYS A 131 -23.09 1.75 10.50
CA LYS A 131 -22.25 1.25 11.60
C LYS A 131 -21.48 0.00 11.14
N ALA A 132 -20.61 0.15 10.15
CA ALA A 132 -19.71 -0.91 9.75
C ALA A 132 -18.68 -1.09 10.86
N ILE A 133 -18.70 -2.27 11.48
CA ILE A 133 -17.96 -2.66 12.69
C ILE A 133 -16.44 -2.80 12.42
N TRP A 134 -15.93 -2.34 11.27
CA TRP A 134 -14.52 -2.41 10.94
C TRP A 134 -13.92 -1.00 10.88
N PRO A 135 -13.53 -0.41 12.02
CA PRO A 135 -12.85 0.87 12.01
C PRO A 135 -11.46 0.79 11.38
N ILE A 136 -10.87 -0.41 11.27
CA ILE A 136 -9.48 -0.65 10.89
C ILE A 136 -9.21 -0.53 9.36
N VAL A 137 -9.71 -1.54 8.65
CA VAL A 137 -9.33 -1.91 7.28
C VAL A 137 -10.53 -2.61 6.63
N ALA A 138 -10.97 -2.17 5.45
CA ALA A 138 -12.04 -2.82 4.70
C ALA A 138 -11.47 -3.60 3.52
N ALA A 139 -11.90 -4.85 3.33
CA ALA A 139 -11.64 -5.58 2.09
C ALA A 139 -12.37 -4.88 0.95
N ILE A 140 -11.62 -4.41 -0.04
CA ILE A 140 -12.17 -3.70 -1.20
C ILE A 140 -12.01 -4.50 -2.49
N ALA A 141 -11.07 -5.46 -2.51
CA ALA A 141 -10.82 -6.34 -3.63
C ALA A 141 -10.23 -7.68 -3.15
N SER A 142 -10.37 -8.72 -3.95
CA SER A 142 -9.78 -10.03 -3.70
C SER A 142 -9.18 -10.62 -4.97
N VAL A 143 -8.16 -11.46 -4.87
CA VAL A 143 -7.59 -12.15 -6.04
C VAL A 143 -7.86 -13.65 -5.96
N VAL A 144 -8.36 -14.21 -7.08
CA VAL A 144 -8.69 -15.65 -7.22
C VAL A 144 -7.42 -16.48 -7.19
N ALA A 145 -7.18 -17.19 -6.09
CA ALA A 145 -6.03 -18.07 -5.96
C ALA A 145 -6.44 -19.54 -6.16
N ALA A 146 -6.22 -20.09 -7.34
CA ALA A 146 -6.12 -21.54 -7.49
C ALA A 146 -4.76 -21.99 -6.94
N VAL A 147 -4.80 -22.72 -5.81
CA VAL A 147 -3.77 -23.55 -5.14
C VAL A 147 -2.30 -23.39 -5.60
N ALA A 148 -1.44 -22.98 -4.66
CA ALA A 148 0.03 -23.02 -4.66
C ALA A 148 0.79 -22.15 -5.69
N GLY A 149 0.30 -21.95 -6.91
CA GLY A 149 1.00 -21.18 -7.96
C GLY A 149 0.90 -19.66 -7.84
N VAL A 150 -0.05 -19.15 -7.06
CA VAL A 150 -0.36 -17.70 -6.96
C VAL A 150 0.51 -16.97 -5.93
N TYR A 151 1.08 -17.68 -4.96
CA TYR A 151 2.05 -17.09 -4.03
C TYR A 151 3.34 -16.62 -4.73
N SER A 152 3.67 -17.18 -5.89
CA SER A 152 4.72 -16.70 -6.79
C SER A 152 4.27 -15.66 -7.83
N ALA A 153 2.96 -15.38 -7.93
CA ALA A 153 2.38 -14.51 -8.95
C ALA A 153 2.19 -13.05 -8.48
N LEU A 154 2.05 -12.83 -7.17
CA LEU A 154 2.06 -11.49 -6.59
C LEU A 154 3.50 -10.99 -6.47
N LYS A 155 4.08 -10.63 -7.62
CA LYS A 155 5.29 -9.81 -7.71
C LYS A 155 4.88 -8.36 -7.51
N THR A 156 4.41 -8.06 -6.30
CA THR A 156 3.80 -6.77 -6.04
C THR A 156 4.80 -5.66 -6.28
N THR A 157 4.32 -4.65 -6.98
CA THR A 157 4.95 -3.34 -6.96
C THR A 157 4.01 -2.47 -6.18
N HIS A 158 4.42 -1.98 -5.02
CA HIS A 158 3.70 -0.90 -4.38
C HIS A 158 4.22 0.40 -4.96
N HIS A 159 3.38 1.10 -5.70
CA HIS A 159 3.67 2.42 -6.26
C HIS A 159 2.74 3.45 -5.64
N LYS A 160 3.32 4.45 -4.99
CA LYS A 160 2.57 5.62 -4.53
C LYS A 160 3.04 6.87 -5.24
N ARG A 161 2.07 7.64 -5.72
CA ARG A 161 2.29 8.94 -6.35
C ARG A 161 1.39 10.00 -5.73
N ILE A 162 1.99 11.13 -5.38
CA ILE A 162 1.30 12.31 -4.86
C ILE A 162 1.57 13.49 -5.80
N ILE A 163 0.51 14.10 -6.33
CA ILE A 163 0.57 15.33 -7.13
C ILE A 163 -0.11 16.44 -6.34
N ARG A 164 0.52 17.62 -6.25
CA ARG A 164 -0.02 18.76 -5.51
C ARG A 164 -0.14 20.00 -6.36
N GLU A 165 -1.25 20.70 -6.18
CA GLU A 165 -1.45 22.06 -6.67
C GLU A 165 -1.51 23.02 -5.50
N TYR A 166 -1.01 24.24 -5.69
CA TYR A 166 -0.97 25.28 -4.67
C TYR A 166 -1.72 26.53 -5.13
N TRP A 167 -2.34 27.21 -4.17
CA TRP A 167 -2.86 28.56 -4.32
C TRP A 167 -1.69 29.57 -4.41
N PRO A 168 -1.92 30.79 -4.93
CA PRO A 168 -0.89 31.83 -4.99
C PRO A 168 -0.31 32.22 -3.61
N ASN A 169 -1.08 32.02 -2.55
CA ASN A 169 -0.64 32.26 -1.17
C ASN A 169 0.29 31.16 -0.62
N GLY A 170 0.55 30.09 -1.38
CA GLY A 170 1.40 28.96 -0.99
C GLY A 170 0.68 27.84 -0.26
N ASN A 171 -0.62 27.97 0.05
CA ASN A 171 -1.42 26.90 0.63
C ASN A 171 -1.71 25.81 -0.42
N ILE A 172 -1.86 24.56 0.01
CA ILE A 172 -2.32 23.50 -0.89
C ILE A 172 -3.74 23.81 -1.33
N LYS A 173 -3.96 23.66 -2.64
CA LYS A 173 -5.24 23.73 -3.31
C LYS A 173 -5.83 22.34 -3.53
N ARG A 174 -5.01 21.42 -4.03
CA ARG A 174 -5.42 20.07 -4.40
C ARG A 174 -4.28 19.08 -4.16
N GLU A 175 -4.63 17.88 -3.76
CA GLU A 175 -3.72 16.74 -3.70
C GLU A 175 -4.38 15.53 -4.37
N ASP A 176 -3.76 15.03 -5.43
CA ASP A 176 -4.16 13.79 -6.10
C ASP A 176 -3.23 12.66 -5.65
N ILE A 177 -3.80 11.59 -5.12
CA ILE A 177 -3.07 10.42 -4.67
C ILE A 177 -3.47 9.22 -5.52
N THR A 178 -2.47 8.49 -5.98
CA THR A 178 -2.64 7.20 -6.65
C THR A 178 -1.74 6.17 -5.96
N GLU A 179 -2.34 5.07 -5.54
CA GLU A 179 -1.64 3.89 -5.02
C GLU A 179 -1.96 2.71 -5.93
N ILE A 180 -0.92 2.09 -6.51
CA ILE A 180 -1.02 1.01 -7.50
C ILE A 180 -0.29 -0.21 -6.96
N THR A 181 -0.90 -1.37 -7.22
CA THR A 181 -0.38 -2.69 -6.90
C THR A 181 -0.34 -3.56 -8.18
N ASP A 182 0.74 -4.35 -8.24
CA ASP A 182 1.10 -5.37 -9.25
C ASP A 182 1.37 -4.87 -10.69
N PRO A 183 2.35 -5.49 -11.38
CA PRO A 183 2.60 -5.34 -12.83
C PRO A 183 2.45 -6.66 -13.62
N GLN A 184 1.92 -7.73 -13.01
CA GLN A 184 1.71 -9.04 -13.65
C GLN A 184 0.21 -9.25 -13.87
N GLN A 185 -0.18 -9.95 -14.94
CA GLN A 185 -1.60 -10.23 -15.19
C GLN A 185 -2.21 -11.18 -14.14
N PHE A 186 -3.34 -10.81 -13.54
CA PHE A 186 -4.13 -11.63 -12.62
C PHE A 186 -5.63 -11.26 -12.65
N GLU A 187 -6.47 -12.15 -12.11
CA GLU A 187 -7.91 -11.88 -11.93
C GLU A 187 -8.18 -11.24 -10.56
N ILE A 188 -8.72 -10.03 -10.58
CA ILE A 188 -9.19 -9.31 -9.39
C ILE A 188 -10.71 -9.35 -9.32
N ILE A 189 -11.25 -9.56 -8.12
CA ILE A 189 -12.67 -9.50 -7.81
C ILE A 189 -12.95 -8.19 -7.08
N VAL A 190 -13.83 -7.37 -7.66
CA VAL A 190 -14.35 -6.13 -7.05
C VAL A 190 -15.87 -6.20 -7.11
N ASP A 191 -16.54 -6.01 -5.96
CA ASP A 191 -18.01 -6.12 -5.84
C ASP A 191 -18.61 -7.43 -6.40
N GLY A 192 -17.86 -8.53 -6.32
CA GLY A 192 -18.27 -9.83 -6.85
C GLY A 192 -18.14 -9.98 -8.37
N GLN A 193 -17.63 -8.97 -9.08
CA GLN A 193 -17.28 -9.04 -10.49
C GLN A 193 -15.78 -9.29 -10.66
N SER A 194 -15.41 -10.17 -11.59
CA SER A 194 -14.02 -10.48 -11.90
C SER A 194 -13.51 -9.68 -13.10
N PHE A 195 -12.29 -9.17 -13.00
CA PHE A 195 -11.59 -8.41 -14.03
C PHE A 195 -10.17 -8.97 -14.19
N LEU A 196 -9.72 -9.14 -15.43
CA LEU A 196 -8.32 -9.40 -15.73
C LEU A 196 -7.57 -8.07 -15.80
N VAL A 197 -6.52 -7.92 -15.00
CA VAL A 197 -5.71 -6.70 -14.88
C VAL A 197 -4.23 -7.04 -14.86
N ASP A 198 -3.36 -6.14 -15.32
CA ASP A 198 -1.93 -6.16 -15.02
C ASP A 198 -1.52 -5.14 -13.95
N GLN A 199 -2.38 -4.17 -13.66
CA GLN A 199 -2.26 -3.21 -12.56
C GLN A 199 -3.64 -2.95 -11.96
N TRP A 200 -3.69 -2.74 -10.65
CA TRP A 200 -4.91 -2.25 -10.00
C TRP A 200 -4.54 -1.29 -8.88
N GLY A 201 -5.52 -0.51 -8.42
CA GLY A 201 -5.24 0.40 -7.33
C GLY A 201 -6.40 1.26 -6.93
N ILE A 202 -6.05 2.27 -6.13
CA ILE A 202 -6.96 3.28 -5.64
C ILE A 202 -6.46 4.66 -6.06
N GLN A 203 -7.40 5.52 -6.42
CA GLN A 203 -7.15 6.93 -6.66
C GLN A 203 -8.15 7.77 -5.88
N TYR A 204 -7.68 8.89 -5.34
CA TYR A 204 -8.53 9.85 -4.67
C TYR A 204 -7.91 11.23 -4.64
N GLU A 205 -8.76 12.22 -4.38
CA GLU A 205 -8.42 13.63 -4.45
C GLU A 205 -8.86 14.35 -3.18
N TYR A 206 -7.97 15.19 -2.65
CA TYR A 206 -8.31 16.18 -1.64
C TYR A 206 -8.38 17.57 -2.27
N ASN A 207 -9.47 18.29 -1.99
CA ASN A 207 -9.64 19.69 -2.37
C ASN A 207 -9.68 20.56 -1.13
N PHE A 208 -8.94 21.67 -1.17
CA PHE A 208 -8.79 22.57 -0.03
C PHE A 208 -9.16 24.01 -0.41
N PRO A 209 -9.94 24.72 0.42
CA PRO A 209 -10.22 26.14 0.21
C PRO A 209 -8.95 26.98 0.30
N GLU A 210 -8.95 28.18 -0.29
CA GLU A 210 -7.77 29.07 -0.32
C GLU A 210 -7.24 29.41 1.08
N GLU A 211 -8.15 29.67 2.01
CA GLU A 211 -7.86 29.75 3.43
C GLU A 211 -8.09 28.38 4.08
N ASN A 212 -6.99 27.68 4.38
CA ASN A 212 -7.01 26.44 5.13
C ASN A 212 -5.79 26.38 6.07
N ASP A 213 -5.91 25.62 7.16
CA ASP A 213 -4.85 25.37 8.14
C ASP A 213 -4.29 23.93 8.03
N VAL A 214 -4.49 23.29 6.86
CA VAL A 214 -4.13 21.90 6.66
C VAL A 214 -2.62 21.75 6.73
N LYS A 215 -2.17 20.99 7.72
CA LYS A 215 -0.78 20.58 7.83
C LYS A 215 -0.53 19.47 6.84
N THR A 216 0.24 19.80 5.82
CA THR A 216 0.63 18.89 4.77
C THR A 216 1.69 17.95 5.32
N TYR A 217 1.62 16.70 4.91
CA TYR A 217 2.58 15.69 5.28
C TYR A 217 3.35 15.28 4.04
N ASP A 218 4.66 15.52 4.02
CA ASP A 218 5.54 14.99 3.00
C ASP A 218 5.90 13.55 3.33
N ASN A 219 6.00 12.69 2.31
CA ASN A 219 6.50 11.33 2.52
C ASN A 219 7.86 11.40 3.23
N SER A 220 7.97 10.66 4.33
CA SER A 220 9.19 10.62 5.15
C SER A 220 9.75 9.21 5.28
N ALA A 221 8.86 8.22 5.43
CA ALA A 221 9.24 6.82 5.48
C ALA A 221 8.10 5.94 4.99
N ILE A 222 8.46 4.71 4.62
CA ILE A 222 7.53 3.60 4.40
C ILE A 222 7.85 2.56 5.46
N GLN A 223 6.84 2.04 6.14
CA GLN A 223 6.97 0.86 6.97
C GLN A 223 6.33 -0.31 6.24
N ILE A 224 7.09 -1.37 6.03
CA ILE A 224 6.60 -2.63 5.49
C ILE A 224 6.75 -3.65 6.60
N VAL A 225 5.64 -4.01 7.23
CA VAL A 225 5.60 -4.89 8.41
C VAL A 225 4.70 -6.08 8.15
N GLY A 226 4.91 -7.14 8.91
CA GLY A 226 4.15 -8.37 8.75
C GLY A 226 3.75 -9.04 10.06
N TYR A 227 2.74 -9.89 9.92
CA TYR A 227 2.32 -10.87 10.91
C TYR A 227 2.37 -12.25 10.25
N ASN A 228 3.04 -13.21 10.90
CA ASN A 228 3.11 -14.60 10.45
C ASN A 228 3.57 -14.73 8.97
N LEU A 229 4.62 -13.98 8.59
CA LEU A 229 5.19 -14.01 7.23
C LEU A 229 6.54 -14.76 7.16
N GLY A 230 7.29 -14.81 8.27
CA GLY A 230 8.65 -15.37 8.31
C GLY A 230 9.71 -14.46 7.69
N SER A 231 9.56 -14.11 6.41
CA SER A 231 10.43 -13.17 5.69
C SER A 231 9.66 -12.44 4.57
N PHE A 232 10.32 -11.55 3.81
CA PHE A 232 9.99 -11.09 2.45
C PHE A 232 11.21 -10.46 1.79
N GLU A 233 11.19 -10.32 0.46
CA GLU A 233 12.31 -9.77 -0.31
C GLU A 233 11.87 -8.56 -1.16
N ILE A 234 12.69 -7.51 -1.12
CA ILE A 234 12.55 -6.32 -1.98
C ILE A 234 13.65 -6.39 -3.06
N ILE A 235 13.24 -6.44 -4.32
CA ILE A 235 14.14 -6.42 -5.49
C ILE A 235 14.71 -5.03 -5.71
N SER A 236 13.84 -4.01 -5.65
CA SER A 236 14.27 -2.64 -5.93
C SER A 236 13.38 -1.58 -5.28
N ILE A 237 13.97 -0.41 -5.10
CA ILE A 237 13.31 0.83 -4.70
C ILE A 237 13.70 1.91 -5.70
N ILE A 238 12.70 2.59 -6.27
CA ILE A 238 12.88 3.65 -7.28
C ILE A 238 12.16 4.91 -6.81
#